data_AF-A0A918IIB5-F1
#
_entry.id   AF-A0A918IIB5-F1
#
_cell.length_a   1.000
_cell.length_b   1.000
_cell.length_c   1.000
_cell.angle_alpha   90.00
_cell.angle_beta   90.00
_cell.angle_gamma   90.00
#
_symmetry.space_group_name_H-M   'P 1'
#
loop_
_entity.id
_entity.type
_entity.pdbx_description
1 polymer ?
#
loop_
_entity_poly.entity_id
_entity_poly.type
_entity_poly.pdbx_seq_one_letter_code
_entity_poly.pdbx_strand_id
1 'polypeptide(L)'
;MRIEVRPGRASTPASRARAEESRTLLASELARVRAQAENWRNGLAALLGLLTAVGIVKGPDTIQGLSCGARGTVGVLLLGGLLLAAAGAFCAMRAAFGMPKRRVADASLEELLTRERLTTRRAVRDLHRAIAAGFLALAMVAAGIGLTWYGPRPGDPGVQIVRTDGSTLCGTLVGVDAKGMRLRVKGVERRVPSALIASAKSAASCA
;
A
#
# COMPACT_ATOMS: atom_id res chain seq x y z
N MET A 1 -61.13 15.34 10.33
CA MET A 1 -60.33 14.19 10.80
C MET A 1 -59.68 14.58 12.12
N ARG A 2 -60.09 13.99 13.25
CA ARG A 2 -59.61 14.37 14.60
C ARG A 2 -58.58 13.34 15.04
N ILE A 3 -57.32 13.76 15.20
CA ILE A 3 -56.23 12.89 15.67
C ILE A 3 -56.32 12.86 17.21
N GLU A 4 -56.70 11.71 17.77
CA GLU A 4 -56.63 11.46 19.20
C GLU A 4 -55.22 10.96 19.57
N VAL A 5 -54.48 11.80 20.30
CA VAL A 5 -53.19 11.43 20.86
C VAL A 5 -53.44 10.85 22.25
N ARG A 6 -53.31 9.53 22.40
CA ARG A 6 -53.35 8.86 23.71
C ARG A 6 -51.97 8.92 24.37
N PRO A 7 -51.86 9.34 25.64
CA PRO A 7 -50.60 9.28 26.35
C PRO A 7 -50.15 7.82 26.48
N GLY A 8 -48.89 7.55 26.13
CA GLY A 8 -48.26 6.25 26.36
C GLY A 8 -48.20 5.93 27.86
N ARG A 9 -48.12 4.65 28.19
CA ARG A 9 -48.07 4.14 29.56
C ARG A 9 -46.96 4.85 30.36
N ALA A 10 -47.29 5.37 31.55
CA ALA A 10 -46.36 6.12 32.38
C ALA A 10 -45.10 5.28 32.68
N SER A 11 -43.92 5.84 32.39
CA SER A 11 -42.65 5.17 32.66
C SER A 11 -42.40 5.11 34.17
N THR A 12 -42.19 3.90 34.68
CA THR A 12 -41.82 3.68 36.08
C THR A 12 -40.39 4.18 36.35
N PRO A 13 -40.04 4.61 37.57
CA PRO A 13 -38.68 5.05 37.91
C PRO A 13 -37.60 4.01 37.54
N ALA A 14 -37.89 2.73 37.77
CA ALA A 14 -37.02 1.62 37.39
C ALA A 14 -36.80 1.51 35.87
N SER A 15 -37.83 1.80 35.06
CA SER A 15 -37.69 1.81 33.59
C SER A 15 -36.86 2.99 33.08
N ARG A 16 -36.89 4.14 33.78
CA ARG A 16 -36.05 5.31 33.45
C ARG A 16 -34.58 5.05 33.80
N ALA A 17 -34.31 4.50 34.99
CA ALA A 17 -32.95 4.15 35.41
C ALA A 17 -32.30 3.14 34.44
N ARG A 18 -33.02 2.08 34.05
CA ARG A 18 -32.54 1.12 33.03
C ARG A 18 -32.32 1.76 31.65
N ALA A 19 -33.14 2.74 31.28
CA ALA A 19 -32.97 3.47 30.02
C ALA A 19 -31.75 4.40 30.05
N GLU A 20 -31.46 5.01 31.20
CA GLU A 20 -30.24 5.81 31.39
C GLU A 20 -28.98 4.94 31.39
N GLU A 21 -29.00 3.81 32.12
CA GLU A 21 -27.88 2.86 32.15
C GLU A 21 -27.59 2.25 30.77
N SER A 22 -28.62 1.90 30.00
CA SER A 22 -28.40 1.43 28.62
C SER A 22 -27.85 2.52 27.70
N ARG A 23 -28.26 3.78 27.87
CA ARG A 23 -27.70 4.91 27.12
C ARG A 23 -26.24 5.18 27.47
N THR A 24 -25.84 5.09 28.73
CA THR A 24 -24.45 5.30 29.15
C THR A 24 -23.55 4.19 28.62
N LEU A 25 -23.99 2.94 28.67
CA LEU A 25 -23.27 1.80 28.09
C LEU A 25 -23.09 1.98 26.57
N LEU A 26 -24.15 2.28 25.83
CA LEU A 26 -24.09 2.52 24.37
C LEU A 26 -23.19 3.71 24.01
N ALA A 27 -23.23 4.79 24.78
CA ALA A 27 -22.36 5.95 24.57
C ALA A 27 -20.88 5.59 24.78
N SER A 28 -20.57 4.76 25.78
CA SER A 28 -19.22 4.30 26.06
C SER A 28 -18.67 3.37 24.96
N GLU A 29 -19.50 2.45 24.44
CA GLU A 29 -19.12 1.57 23.35
C GLU A 29 -18.84 2.36 22.06
N LEU A 30 -19.71 3.33 21.76
CA LEU A 30 -19.57 4.18 20.58
C LEU A 30 -18.31 5.07 20.68
N ALA A 31 -17.99 5.57 21.87
CA ALA A 31 -16.73 6.28 22.12
C ALA A 31 -15.49 5.38 21.89
N ARG A 32 -15.53 4.13 22.37
CA ARG A 32 -14.43 3.17 22.16
C ARG A 32 -14.22 2.83 20.68
N VAL A 33 -15.30 2.61 19.92
CA VAL A 33 -15.22 2.34 18.47
C VAL A 33 -14.64 3.54 17.72
N ARG A 34 -15.04 4.76 18.08
CA ARG A 34 -14.48 6.00 17.49
C ARG A 34 -13.00 6.16 17.78
N ALA A 35 -12.59 6.00 19.02
CA ALA A 35 -11.19 6.06 19.42
C ALA A 35 -10.34 5.03 18.67
N GLN A 36 -10.84 3.79 18.53
CA GLN A 36 -10.15 2.75 17.78
C GLN A 36 -10.02 3.11 16.28
N ALA A 37 -11.06 3.69 15.69
CA ALA A 37 -11.03 4.10 14.30
C ALA A 37 -10.14 5.34 14.04
N GLU A 38 -10.05 6.28 14.98
CA GLU A 38 -9.08 7.38 14.96
C GLU A 38 -7.64 6.87 15.01
N ASN A 39 -7.35 5.90 15.88
CA ASN A 39 -6.04 5.26 15.96
C ASN A 39 -5.67 4.57 14.63
N TRP A 40 -6.61 3.88 13.99
CA TRP A 40 -6.39 3.29 12.66
C TRP A 40 -6.12 4.34 11.58
N ARG A 41 -6.86 5.46 11.57
CA ARG A 41 -6.60 6.57 10.64
C ARG A 41 -5.19 7.12 10.81
N ASN A 42 -4.76 7.35 12.06
CA ASN A 42 -3.44 7.89 12.37
C ASN A 42 -2.34 6.90 11.95
N GLY A 43 -2.52 5.60 12.22
CA GLY A 43 -1.58 4.56 11.76
C GLY A 43 -1.45 4.50 10.24
N LEU A 44 -2.57 4.60 9.51
CA LEU A 44 -2.56 4.61 8.04
C LEU A 44 -1.92 5.87 7.47
N ALA A 45 -2.14 7.04 8.09
CA ALA A 45 -1.47 8.29 7.72
C ALA A 45 0.06 8.20 7.93
N ALA A 46 0.50 7.57 9.03
CA ALA A 46 1.92 7.33 9.29
C ALA A 46 2.54 6.39 8.24
N LEU A 47 1.86 5.31 7.88
CA LEU A 47 2.30 4.39 6.82
C LEU A 47 2.41 5.08 5.46
N LEU A 48 1.42 5.92 5.11
CA LEU A 48 1.43 6.75 3.91
C LEU A 48 2.64 7.69 3.90
N GLY A 49 2.90 8.40 5.01
CA GLY A 49 4.05 9.28 5.15
C GLY A 49 5.38 8.54 5.00
N LEU A 50 5.52 7.36 5.59
CA LEU A 50 6.72 6.54 5.48
C LEU A 50 6.97 6.09 4.03
N LEU A 51 5.92 5.64 3.32
CA LEU A 51 6.00 5.28 1.91
C LEU A 51 6.46 6.46 1.04
N THR A 52 5.88 7.64 1.25
CA THR A 52 6.28 8.86 0.53
C THR A 52 7.73 9.22 0.81
N ALA A 53 8.16 9.18 2.07
CA ALA A 53 9.53 9.51 2.46
C ALA A 53 10.56 8.54 1.83
N VAL A 54 10.33 7.24 1.94
CA VAL A 54 11.23 6.22 1.37
C VAL A 54 11.27 6.29 -0.15
N GLY A 55 10.11 6.52 -0.79
CA GLY A 55 9.99 6.66 -2.23
C GLY A 55 10.79 7.84 -2.79
N ILE A 56 10.76 9.00 -2.12
CA ILE A 56 11.48 10.20 -2.54
C ILE A 56 12.99 10.05 -2.30
N VAL A 57 13.38 9.59 -1.11
CA VAL A 57 14.81 9.59 -0.71
C VAL A 57 15.60 8.47 -1.38
N LYS A 58 15.01 7.29 -1.61
CA LYS A 58 15.75 6.10 -2.04
C LYS A 58 15.16 5.41 -3.28
N GLY A 59 13.99 5.84 -3.75
CA GLY A 59 13.28 5.19 -4.86
C GLY A 59 14.10 5.11 -6.15
N PRO A 60 14.64 6.22 -6.68
CA PRO A 60 15.32 6.22 -7.98
C PRO A 60 16.53 5.27 -8.04
N ASP A 61 17.44 5.37 -7.07
CA ASP A 61 18.69 4.60 -7.09
C ASP A 61 18.47 3.11 -6.85
N THR A 62 17.59 2.76 -5.92
CA THR A 62 17.38 1.35 -5.54
C THR A 62 16.55 0.59 -6.58
N ILE A 63 15.67 1.29 -7.30
CA ILE A 63 14.77 0.68 -8.30
C ILE A 63 15.45 0.65 -9.69
N GLN A 64 16.40 1.55 -9.97
CA GLN A 64 17.12 1.57 -11.24
C GLN A 64 17.95 0.32 -11.52
N GLY A 65 18.47 -0.34 -10.48
CA GLY A 65 19.27 -1.55 -10.61
C GLY A 65 18.47 -2.84 -10.81
N LEU A 66 17.13 -2.79 -10.82
CA LEU A 66 16.28 -3.98 -10.99
C LEU A 66 16.03 -4.28 -12.47
N SER A 67 15.81 -5.58 -12.76
CA SER A 67 15.31 -6.01 -14.07
C SER A 67 13.98 -5.32 -14.40
N CYS A 68 13.67 -5.16 -15.70
CA CYS A 68 12.46 -4.47 -16.15
C CYS A 68 11.19 -5.07 -15.52
N GLY A 69 11.11 -6.41 -15.43
CA GLY A 69 10.02 -7.12 -14.77
C GLY A 69 9.91 -6.79 -13.28
N ALA A 70 11.01 -6.95 -12.53
CA ALA A 70 11.00 -6.69 -11.09
C ALA A 70 10.68 -5.22 -10.76
N ARG A 71 11.19 -4.29 -11.57
CA ARG A 71 10.91 -2.86 -11.46
C ARG A 71 9.41 -2.54 -11.60
N GLY A 72 8.76 -3.11 -12.61
CA GLY A 72 7.31 -2.99 -12.78
C GLY A 72 6.54 -3.58 -11.60
N THR A 73 6.93 -4.76 -11.14
CA THR A 73 6.30 -5.43 -9.99
C THR A 73 6.42 -4.60 -8.70
N VAL A 74 7.60 -4.04 -8.40
CA VAL A 74 7.79 -3.14 -7.26
C VAL A 74 6.83 -1.94 -7.36
N GLY A 75 6.75 -1.31 -8.53
CA GLY A 75 5.84 -0.18 -8.75
C GLY A 75 4.38 -0.52 -8.48
N VAL A 76 3.90 -1.66 -9.00
CA VAL A 76 2.52 -2.14 -8.78
C VAL A 76 2.26 -2.48 -7.32
N LEU A 77 3.20 -3.15 -6.65
CA LEU A 77 3.07 -3.50 -5.23
C LEU A 77 2.97 -2.26 -4.35
N LEU A 78 3.85 -1.27 -4.57
CA LEU A 78 3.85 -0.04 -3.78
C LEU A 78 2.61 0.81 -4.06
N LEU A 79 2.24 1.00 -5.33
CA LEU A 79 1.05 1.77 -5.70
C LEU A 79 -0.23 1.09 -5.21
N GLY A 80 -0.34 -0.23 -5.37
CA GLY A 80 -1.48 -1.01 -4.87
C GLY A 80 -1.58 -0.92 -3.35
N GLY A 81 -0.47 -1.10 -2.63
CA GLY A 81 -0.42 -0.94 -1.18
C GLY A 81 -0.87 0.46 -0.73
N LEU A 82 -0.44 1.51 -1.42
CA LEU A 82 -0.84 2.89 -1.18
C LEU A 82 -2.36 3.09 -1.32
N LEU A 83 -2.94 2.61 -2.42
CA LEU A 83 -4.36 2.72 -2.69
C LEU A 83 -5.20 1.94 -1.67
N LEU A 84 -4.74 0.76 -1.27
CA LEU A 84 -5.40 -0.03 -0.23
C LEU A 84 -5.34 0.66 1.13
N ALA A 85 -4.21 1.25 1.50
CA ALA A 85 -4.07 2.00 2.74
C ALA A 85 -5.03 3.20 2.77
N ALA A 86 -5.13 3.95 1.66
CA ALA A 86 -6.06 5.08 1.53
C ALA A 86 -7.53 4.63 1.61
N ALA A 87 -7.90 3.54 0.92
CA ALA A 87 -9.25 2.98 0.97
C ALA A 87 -9.60 2.45 2.38
N GLY A 88 -8.64 1.81 3.06
CA GLY A 88 -8.75 1.38 4.45
C GLY A 88 -8.97 2.55 5.39
N ALA A 89 -8.22 3.65 5.19
CA ALA A 89 -8.34 4.86 6.01
C ALA A 89 -9.71 5.51 5.82
N PHE A 90 -10.20 5.57 4.59
CA PHE A 90 -11.55 6.03 4.30
C PHE A 90 -12.63 5.16 4.96
N CYS A 91 -12.47 3.83 4.92
CA CYS A 91 -13.40 2.92 5.59
C CYS A 91 -13.37 3.10 7.12
N ALA A 92 -12.19 3.28 7.71
CA ALA A 92 -12.03 3.56 9.13
C ALA A 92 -12.69 4.89 9.52
N MET A 93 -12.47 5.97 8.75
CA MET A 93 -13.13 7.26 8.97
C MET A 93 -14.65 7.15 8.86
N ARG A 94 -15.15 6.40 7.86
CA ARG A 94 -16.60 6.17 7.70
C ARG A 94 -17.19 5.37 8.86
N ALA A 95 -16.43 4.44 9.45
CA ALA A 95 -16.82 3.72 10.65
C ALA A 95 -16.79 4.62 11.91
N ALA A 96 -15.82 5.54 12.03
CA ALA A 96 -15.69 6.46 13.16
C ALA A 96 -16.77 7.54 13.18
N PHE A 97 -16.92 8.25 12.07
CA PHE A 97 -17.71 9.48 12.01
C PHE A 97 -19.10 9.26 11.38
N GLY A 98 -19.33 8.10 10.75
CA GLY A 98 -20.51 7.88 9.92
C GLY A 98 -20.46 8.69 8.62
N MET A 99 -21.49 8.57 7.78
CA MET A 99 -21.69 9.48 6.64
C MET A 99 -22.65 10.61 7.04
N PRO A 100 -22.50 11.84 6.50
CA PRO A 100 -23.49 12.90 6.67
C PRO A 100 -24.85 12.40 6.16
N LYS A 101 -25.84 12.31 7.06
CA LYS A 101 -27.20 11.90 6.69
C LYS A 101 -28.12 13.11 6.67
N ARG A 102 -29.00 13.14 5.67
CA ARG A 102 -30.10 14.11 5.56
C ARG A 102 -30.95 14.01 6.83
N ARG A 103 -31.24 15.15 7.48
CA ARG A 103 -32.10 15.21 8.68
C ARG A 103 -33.42 14.52 8.36
N VAL A 104 -33.79 13.53 9.16
CA VAL A 104 -35.02 12.76 8.97
C VAL A 104 -36.04 13.38 9.90
N ALA A 105 -36.76 14.38 9.40
CA ALA A 105 -37.78 15.07 10.20
C ALA A 105 -39.02 14.20 10.44
N ASP A 106 -39.24 13.13 9.64
CA ASP A 106 -40.51 12.39 9.63
C ASP A 106 -40.38 10.85 9.71
N ALA A 107 -39.28 10.29 10.22
CA ALA A 107 -39.14 8.83 10.33
C ALA A 107 -39.91 8.26 11.53
N SER A 108 -40.68 7.20 11.28
CA SER A 108 -41.36 6.41 12.31
C SER A 108 -40.34 5.74 13.26
N LEU A 109 -40.74 5.45 14.50
CA LEU A 109 -39.89 4.80 15.51
C LEU A 109 -39.33 3.44 15.02
N GLU A 110 -40.13 2.69 14.25
CA GLU A 110 -39.73 1.42 13.63
C GLU A 110 -38.68 1.61 12.53
N GLU A 111 -38.80 2.65 11.69
CA GLU A 111 -37.78 2.99 10.69
C GLU A 111 -36.48 3.46 11.35
N LEU A 112 -36.57 4.18 12.48
CA LEU A 112 -35.40 4.61 13.24
C LEU A 112 -34.64 3.39 13.81
N LEU A 113 -35.33 2.45 14.47
CA LEU A 113 -34.73 1.23 15.03
C LEU A 113 -34.15 0.31 13.94
N THR A 114 -34.84 0.18 12.80
CA THR A 114 -34.36 -0.64 11.67
C THR A 114 -33.14 0.01 10.99
N ARG A 115 -33.14 1.33 10.84
CA ARG A 115 -31.97 2.08 10.34
C ARG A 115 -30.78 1.95 11.26
N GLU A 116 -31.00 1.99 12.57
CA GLU A 116 -29.95 1.92 13.58
C GLU A 116 -29.22 0.56 13.53
N ARG A 117 -29.98 -0.55 13.47
CA ARG A 117 -29.41 -1.90 13.29
C ARG A 117 -28.63 -2.04 11.98
N LEU A 118 -29.13 -1.48 10.88
CA LEU A 118 -28.43 -1.51 9.59
C LEU A 118 -27.17 -0.65 9.59
N THR A 119 -27.14 0.46 10.32
CA THR A 119 -25.92 1.27 10.48
C THR A 119 -24.85 0.57 11.27
N THR A 120 -25.20 -0.09 12.38
CA THR A 120 -24.23 -0.81 13.22
C THR A 120 -23.58 -1.95 12.44
N ARG A 121 -24.38 -2.75 11.70
CA ARG A 121 -23.84 -3.81 10.84
C ARG A 121 -22.93 -3.29 9.73
N ARG A 122 -23.27 -2.13 9.13
CA ARG A 122 -22.41 -1.49 8.13
C ARG A 122 -21.10 -1.01 8.74
N ALA A 123 -21.14 -0.32 9.88
CA ALA A 123 -19.96 0.15 10.59
C ALA A 123 -18.99 -0.98 10.96
N VAL A 124 -19.50 -2.10 11.48
CA VAL A 124 -18.67 -3.29 11.80
C VAL A 124 -18.04 -3.89 10.54
N ARG A 125 -18.80 -3.99 9.44
CA ARG A 125 -18.26 -4.50 8.17
C ARG A 125 -17.20 -3.58 7.58
N ASP A 126 -17.40 -2.28 7.69
CA ASP A 126 -16.47 -1.27 7.20
C ASP A 126 -15.17 -1.26 8.02
N LEU A 127 -15.27 -1.49 9.33
CA LEU A 127 -14.11 -1.69 10.21
C LEU A 127 -13.33 -2.96 9.83
N HIS A 128 -14.01 -4.09 9.61
CA HIS A 128 -13.33 -5.31 9.14
C HIS A 128 -12.64 -5.12 7.79
N ARG A 129 -13.29 -4.41 6.86
CA ARG A 129 -12.68 -4.05 5.57
C ARG A 129 -11.48 -3.15 5.74
N ALA A 130 -11.52 -2.18 6.66
CA ALA A 130 -10.40 -1.30 6.96
C ALA A 130 -9.21 -2.10 7.52
N ILE A 131 -9.45 -3.02 8.45
CA ILE A 131 -8.42 -3.90 9.03
C ILE A 131 -7.81 -4.79 7.95
N ALA A 132 -8.64 -5.47 7.15
CA ALA A 132 -8.17 -6.33 6.08
C ALA A 132 -7.37 -5.56 5.01
N ALA A 133 -7.86 -4.38 4.61
CA ALA A 133 -7.16 -3.49 3.68
C ALA A 133 -5.82 -3.01 4.26
N GLY A 134 -5.76 -2.72 5.57
CA GLY A 134 -4.53 -2.35 6.27
C GLY A 134 -3.48 -3.47 6.24
N PHE A 135 -3.86 -4.70 6.57
CA PHE A 135 -2.94 -5.85 6.51
C PHE A 135 -2.48 -6.15 5.09
N LEU A 136 -3.39 -6.09 4.10
CA LEU A 136 -3.05 -6.34 2.71
C LEU A 136 -2.13 -5.24 2.16
N ALA A 137 -2.40 -3.97 2.49
CA ALA A 137 -1.51 -2.86 2.16
C ALA A 137 -0.11 -3.06 2.76
N LEU A 138 -0.04 -3.42 4.05
CA LEU A 138 1.22 -3.69 4.73
C LEU A 138 1.99 -4.83 4.05
N ALA A 139 1.32 -5.93 3.70
CA ALA A 139 1.93 -7.06 3.00
C ALA A 139 2.47 -6.66 1.62
N MET A 140 1.70 -5.90 0.83
CA MET A 140 2.15 -5.43 -0.48
C MET A 140 3.36 -4.51 -0.38
N VAL A 141 3.37 -3.60 0.60
CA VAL A 141 4.48 -2.70 0.84
C VAL A 141 5.73 -3.48 1.27
N ALA A 142 5.59 -4.40 2.23
CA ALA A 142 6.69 -5.25 2.67
C ALA A 142 7.27 -6.09 1.52
N ALA A 143 6.42 -6.66 0.66
CA ALA A 143 6.85 -7.39 -0.52
C ALA A 143 7.56 -6.48 -1.53
N GLY A 144 7.06 -5.26 -1.76
CA GLY A 144 7.71 -4.28 -2.63
C GLY A 144 9.10 -3.88 -2.12
N ILE A 145 9.23 -3.64 -0.81
CA ILE A 145 10.52 -3.36 -0.16
C ILE A 145 11.46 -4.56 -0.27
N GLY A 146 10.98 -5.77 0.02
CA GLY A 146 11.76 -7.00 -0.10
C GLY A 146 12.28 -7.22 -1.53
N LEU A 147 11.42 -7.03 -2.53
CA LEU A 147 11.80 -7.12 -3.94
C LEU A 147 12.76 -6.00 -4.35
N THR A 148 12.74 -4.86 -3.68
CA THR A 148 13.71 -3.77 -3.94
C THR A 148 15.12 -4.15 -3.49
N TRP A 149 15.26 -4.89 -2.38
CA TRP A 149 16.58 -5.30 -1.88
C TRP A 149 17.09 -6.60 -2.51
N TYR A 150 16.19 -7.56 -2.68
CA TYR A 150 16.51 -8.94 -3.08
C TYR A 150 16.05 -9.29 -4.49
N GLY A 151 15.46 -8.34 -5.22
CA GLY A 151 14.93 -8.60 -6.56
C GLY A 151 16.01 -8.87 -7.60
N PRO A 152 15.64 -9.57 -8.68
CA PRO A 152 16.57 -9.92 -9.75
C PRO A 152 17.04 -8.65 -10.47
N ARG A 153 18.36 -8.47 -10.48
CA ARG A 153 19.04 -7.42 -11.25
C ARG A 153 19.30 -7.93 -12.68
N PRO A 154 19.31 -7.05 -13.70
CA PRO A 154 19.71 -7.46 -15.04
C PRO A 154 21.09 -8.10 -14.97
N GLY A 155 21.30 -9.21 -15.70
CA GLY A 155 22.64 -9.73 -15.89
C GLY A 155 23.52 -8.69 -16.57
N ASP A 156 24.80 -8.67 -16.22
CA ASP A 156 25.77 -7.78 -16.85
C ASP A 156 25.74 -7.97 -18.39
N PRO A 157 25.55 -6.90 -19.19
CA PRO A 157 25.40 -7.02 -20.62
C PRO A 157 26.66 -7.63 -21.27
N GLY A 158 26.44 -8.59 -22.17
CA GLY A 158 27.49 -9.12 -23.02
C GLY A 158 27.99 -8.03 -23.99
N VAL A 159 29.29 -7.95 -24.16
CA VAL A 159 29.94 -7.07 -25.12
C VAL A 159 30.83 -7.92 -26.01
N GLN A 160 30.62 -7.79 -27.31
CA GLN A 160 31.50 -8.37 -28.32
C GLN A 160 32.45 -7.29 -28.83
N ILE A 161 33.74 -7.51 -28.64
CA ILE A 161 34.80 -6.63 -29.11
C ILE A 161 35.49 -7.28 -30.30
N VAL A 162 35.59 -6.54 -31.40
CA VAL A 162 36.48 -6.89 -32.52
C VAL A 162 37.79 -6.15 -32.29
N ARG A 163 38.89 -6.89 -32.21
CA ARG A 163 40.22 -6.33 -32.04
C ARG A 163 40.83 -5.91 -33.37
N THR A 164 41.85 -5.07 -33.30
CA THR A 164 42.62 -4.62 -34.48
C THR A 164 43.34 -5.77 -35.20
N ASP A 165 43.58 -6.89 -34.51
CA ASP A 165 44.13 -8.13 -35.06
C ASP A 165 43.07 -9.02 -35.76
N GLY A 166 41.82 -8.57 -35.83
CA GLY A 166 40.69 -9.32 -36.41
C GLY A 166 40.07 -10.36 -35.47
N SER A 167 40.66 -10.61 -34.30
CA SER A 167 40.09 -11.54 -33.31
C SER A 167 38.85 -10.94 -32.65
N THR A 168 37.86 -11.79 -32.38
CA THR A 168 36.63 -11.39 -31.68
C THR A 168 36.65 -11.93 -30.25
N LEU A 169 36.35 -11.06 -29.29
CA LEU A 169 36.29 -11.39 -27.88
C LEU A 169 34.89 -11.06 -27.37
N CYS A 170 34.14 -12.08 -26.96
CA CYS A 170 32.85 -11.89 -26.29
C CYS A 170 33.07 -12.05 -24.79
N GLY A 171 32.60 -11.09 -24.01
CA GLY A 171 32.66 -11.14 -22.56
C GLY A 171 31.65 -10.22 -21.92
N THR A 172 31.50 -10.36 -20.62
CA THR A 172 30.61 -9.55 -19.81
C THR A 172 31.31 -8.26 -19.39
N LEU A 173 30.73 -7.08 -19.61
CA LEU A 173 31.37 -5.82 -19.25
C LEU A 173 31.37 -5.60 -17.73
N VAL A 174 32.57 -5.51 -17.13
CA VAL A 174 32.76 -5.27 -15.69
C VAL A 174 33.08 -3.80 -15.40
N GLY A 175 33.65 -3.09 -16.37
CA GLY A 175 33.88 -1.65 -16.25
C GLY A 175 34.69 -1.07 -17.39
N VAL A 176 34.66 0.25 -17.51
CA VAL A 176 35.42 1.03 -18.50
C VAL A 176 36.30 2.02 -17.74
N ASP A 177 37.58 2.06 -18.07
CA ASP A 177 38.53 3.04 -17.54
C ASP A 177 39.31 3.70 -18.68
N ALA A 178 40.11 4.73 -18.38
CA ALA A 178 40.92 5.44 -19.36
C ALA A 178 41.98 4.54 -20.05
N LYS A 179 42.30 3.38 -19.46
CA LYS A 179 43.28 2.43 -19.97
C LYS A 179 42.64 1.31 -20.81
N GLY A 180 41.31 1.18 -20.80
CA GLY A 180 40.58 0.22 -21.63
C GLY A 180 39.30 -0.33 -20.98
N MET A 181 38.73 -1.35 -21.62
CA MET A 181 37.56 -2.08 -21.13
C MET A 181 37.98 -3.29 -20.30
N ARG A 182 37.30 -3.55 -19.17
CA ARG A 182 37.43 -4.76 -18.36
C ARG A 182 36.26 -5.68 -18.65
N LEU A 183 36.57 -6.88 -19.15
CA LEU A 183 35.58 -7.89 -19.54
C LEU A 183 35.81 -9.14 -18.73
N ARG A 184 34.74 -9.77 -18.26
CA ARG A 184 34.78 -11.12 -17.71
C ARG A 184 34.50 -12.11 -18.83
N VAL A 185 35.50 -12.91 -19.18
CA VAL A 185 35.45 -13.93 -20.24
C VAL A 185 35.66 -15.29 -19.59
N LYS A 186 34.68 -16.19 -19.66
CA LYS A 186 34.74 -17.53 -19.02
C LYS A 186 35.16 -17.48 -17.54
N GLY A 187 34.64 -16.49 -16.79
CA GLY A 187 34.96 -16.28 -15.37
C GLY A 187 36.25 -15.52 -15.08
N VAL A 188 37.11 -15.27 -16.07
CA VAL A 188 38.37 -14.54 -15.90
C VAL A 188 38.20 -13.09 -16.32
N GLU A 189 38.58 -12.15 -15.45
CA GLU A 189 38.62 -10.72 -15.79
C GLU A 189 39.83 -10.43 -16.68
N ARG A 190 39.59 -9.90 -17.88
CA ARG A 190 40.60 -9.48 -18.85
C ARG A 190 40.41 -8.01 -19.17
N ARG A 191 41.49 -7.23 -19.09
CA ARG A 191 41.52 -5.86 -19.59
C ARG A 191 41.89 -5.86 -21.06
N VAL A 192 41.08 -5.22 -21.89
CA VAL A 192 41.35 -4.95 -23.31
C VAL A 192 41.72 -3.48 -23.43
N PRO A 193 42.99 -3.16 -23.74
CA PRO A 193 43.43 -1.79 -24.00
C PRO A 193 42.61 -1.12 -25.10
N SER A 194 42.32 0.18 -24.95
CA SER A 194 41.56 0.95 -25.94
C SER A 194 42.19 0.96 -27.33
N ALA A 195 43.53 0.94 -27.41
CA ALA A 195 44.28 0.85 -28.66
C ALA A 195 44.03 -0.45 -29.45
N LEU A 196 43.55 -1.51 -28.78
CA LEU A 196 43.28 -2.80 -29.40
C LEU A 196 41.80 -2.98 -29.76
N ILE A 197 40.95 -1.97 -29.58
CA ILE A 197 39.51 -2.02 -29.86
C ILE A 197 39.26 -1.42 -31.24
N ALA A 198 38.97 -2.25 -32.23
CA ALA A 198 38.56 -1.79 -33.56
C ALA A 198 37.06 -1.48 -33.61
N SER A 199 36.23 -2.31 -32.96
CA SER A 199 34.82 -1.99 -32.73
C SER A 199 34.29 -2.73 -31.50
N ALA A 200 33.26 -2.17 -30.87
CA ALA A 200 32.55 -2.79 -29.76
C ALA A 200 31.04 -2.76 -30.04
N LYS A 201 30.37 -3.90 -29.85
CA LYS A 201 28.92 -4.04 -30.00
C LYS A 201 28.32 -4.73 -28.77
N SER A 202 27.11 -4.32 -28.38
CA SER A 202 26.33 -5.04 -27.37
C SER A 202 25.89 -6.39 -27.92
N ALA A 203 26.13 -7.47 -27.18
CA ALA A 203 25.69 -8.81 -27.49
C ALA A 203 24.66 -9.27 -26.46
N ALA A 204 23.54 -9.85 -26.91
CA ALA A 204 22.48 -10.33 -26.03
C ALA A 204 22.93 -11.48 -25.13
N SER A 205 23.91 -12.28 -25.57
CA SER A 205 24.62 -13.25 -24.73
C SER A 205 25.99 -13.58 -25.33
N CYS A 206 26.97 -13.87 -24.48
CA CYS A 206 28.27 -14.42 -24.85
C CYS A 206 28.33 -15.85 -24.30
N ALA A 207 28.05 -16.84 -25.15
CA ALA A 207 28.19 -18.26 -24.83
C ALA A 207 29.66 -18.71 -24.88
#